data_AF-A0A848UQG3-F1
#
_entry.id   AF-A0A848UQG3-F1
#
_cell.length_a   1.000
_cell.length_b   1.000
_cell.length_c   1.000
_cell.angle_alpha   90.00
_cell.angle_beta   90.00
_cell.angle_gamma   90.00
#
_symmetry.space_group_name_H-M   'P 1'
#
loop_
_entity.id
_entity.type
_entity.pdbx_description
1 polymer ?
#
loop_
_entity_poly.entity_id
_entity_poly.type
_entity_poly.pdbx_seq_one_letter_code
_entity_poly.pdbx_strand_id
1 'polypeptide(L)'
;MLDSLYITVFNHYKRRLGKRSLFIALLYINLLELSLVLSLGAFFKAFANQMQMMSVSQEKLWVLFSLIGVFIVFKNWMRYNGKRRTVLNAKSKPKPISIYLLWLMPIGSFIMAFVLLQVP
;
A
#
# COMPACT_ATOMS: atom_id res chain seq x y z
N MET A 1 -2.84 0.19 -12.68
CA MET A 1 -3.83 -0.29 -11.69
C MET A 1 -3.83 0.56 -10.42
N LEU A 2 -2.69 0.69 -9.72
CA LEU A 2 -2.55 1.52 -8.50
C LEU A 2 -3.00 2.98 -8.69
N ASP A 3 -2.66 3.61 -9.82
CA ASP A 3 -3.13 4.97 -10.12
C ASP A 3 -4.66 5.07 -10.17
N SER A 4 -5.35 4.02 -10.63
CA SER A 4 -6.81 3.99 -10.69
C SER A 4 -7.42 3.92 -9.29
N LEU A 5 -6.81 3.16 -8.37
CA LEU A 5 -7.26 3.08 -6.98
C LEU A 5 -7.05 4.41 -6.28
N TYR A 6 -5.87 5.02 -6.45
CA TYR A 6 -5.55 6.35 -5.93
C TYR A 6 -6.59 7.39 -6.39
N ILE A 7 -6.92 7.43 -7.69
CA ILE A 7 -7.89 8.41 -8.23
C ILE A 7 -9.31 8.13 -7.72
N THR A 8 -9.68 6.86 -7.58
CA THR A 8 -11.01 6.49 -7.08
C THR A 8 -11.19 6.98 -5.64
N VAL A 9 -10.20 6.74 -4.77
CA VAL A 9 -10.18 7.24 -3.38
C VAL A 9 -10.14 8.76 -3.37
N PHE A 10 -9.28 9.37 -4.18
CA PHE A 10 -9.19 10.83 -4.29
C PHE A 10 -10.53 11.46 -4.67
N ASN A 11 -11.20 10.96 -5.71
CA ASN A 11 -12.48 11.50 -6.20
C ASN A 11 -13.63 11.29 -5.22
N HIS A 12 -13.65 10.14 -4.52
CA HIS A 12 -14.63 9.86 -3.48
C HIS A 12 -14.55 10.89 -2.34
N TYR A 13 -13.35 11.11 -1.80
CA TYR A 13 -13.15 12.05 -0.70
C TYR A 13 -13.09 13.51 -1.15
N LYS A 14 -12.78 13.81 -2.42
CA LYS A 14 -12.75 15.19 -2.94
C LYS A 14 -14.08 15.91 -2.76
N ARG A 15 -15.20 15.19 -2.92
CA ARG A 15 -16.56 15.75 -2.72
C ARG A 15 -16.83 16.19 -1.29
N ARG A 16 -16.27 15.50 -0.29
CA ARG A 16 -16.52 15.79 1.14
C ARG A 16 -15.42 16.63 1.81
N LEU A 17 -14.16 16.45 1.39
CA LEU A 17 -12.97 16.89 2.14
C LEU A 17 -12.07 17.85 1.35
N GLY A 18 -12.41 18.16 0.09
CA GLY A 18 -11.71 19.16 -0.72
C GLY A 18 -10.20 18.88 -0.82
N LYS A 19 -9.36 19.79 -0.29
CA LYS A 19 -7.89 19.66 -0.33
C LYS A 19 -7.36 18.49 0.51
N ARG A 20 -8.06 18.10 1.58
CA ARG A 20 -7.64 16.99 2.46
C ARG A 20 -7.78 15.62 1.79
N SER A 21 -8.55 15.50 0.72
CA SER A 21 -8.67 14.25 -0.03
C SER A 21 -7.34 13.80 -0.66
N LEU A 22 -6.43 14.74 -0.92
CA LEU A 22 -5.08 14.44 -1.41
C LEU A 22 -4.27 13.66 -0.39
N PHE A 23 -4.28 14.15 0.84
CA PHE A 23 -3.58 13.50 1.94
C PHE A 23 -4.14 12.09 2.15
N ILE A 24 -5.47 11.93 2.12
CA ILE A 24 -6.13 10.63 2.30
C ILE A 24 -5.80 9.66 1.16
N ALA A 25 -5.81 10.11 -0.09
CA ALA A 25 -5.46 9.27 -1.23
C ALA A 25 -3.97 8.85 -1.20
N LEU A 26 -3.08 9.75 -0.79
CA LEU A 26 -1.66 9.45 -0.58
C LEU A 26 -1.44 8.48 0.57
N LEU A 27 -2.14 8.69 1.70
CA LEU A 27 -2.09 7.79 2.84
C LEU A 27 -2.57 6.40 2.43
N TYR A 28 -3.70 6.31 1.73
CA TYR A 28 -4.24 5.05 1.23
C TYR A 28 -3.24 4.28 0.36
N ILE A 29 -2.63 4.93 -0.64
CA ILE A 29 -1.75 4.22 -1.56
C ILE A 29 -0.44 3.79 -0.91
N ASN A 30 0.10 4.61 0.00
CA ASN A 30 1.27 4.25 0.79
C ASN A 30 0.95 3.06 1.70
N LEU A 31 -0.19 3.10 2.38
CA LEU A 31 -0.62 2.05 3.31
C LEU A 31 -0.85 0.73 2.56
N LEU A 32 -1.45 0.77 1.37
CA LEU A 32 -1.62 -0.39 0.49
C LEU A 32 -0.28 -0.99 0.01
N GLU A 33 0.62 -0.15 -0.51
CA GLU A 33 1.92 -0.66 -0.98
C GLU A 33 2.76 -1.22 0.17
N LEU A 34 2.78 -0.55 1.33
CA LEU A 34 3.46 -1.03 2.53
C LEU A 34 2.86 -2.35 3.03
N SER A 35 1.53 -2.49 3.08
CA SER A 35 0.89 -3.72 3.53
C SER A 35 1.21 -4.90 2.62
N LEU A 36 1.28 -4.67 1.30
CA LEU A 36 1.63 -5.72 0.33
C LEU A 36 3.10 -6.14 0.47
N VAL A 37 4.02 -5.17 0.62
CA VAL A 37 5.43 -5.47 0.85
C VAL A 37 5.64 -6.20 2.17
N LEU A 38 4.95 -5.80 3.25
CA LEU A 38 5.05 -6.49 4.53
C LEU A 38 4.51 -7.92 4.43
N SER A 39 3.36 -8.11 3.78
CA SER A 39 2.77 -9.45 3.58
C SER A 39 3.70 -10.35 2.77
N LEU A 40 4.33 -9.83 1.71
CA LEU A 40 5.30 -10.59 0.92
C LEU A 40 6.57 -10.90 1.73
N GLY A 41 7.11 -9.93 2.46
CA GLY A 41 8.28 -10.14 3.32
C GLY A 41 8.02 -11.17 4.42
N ALA A 42 6.85 -11.10 5.06
CA ALA A 42 6.40 -12.08 6.05
C ALA A 42 6.22 -13.47 5.44
N PHE A 43 5.63 -13.55 4.25
CA PHE A 43 5.50 -14.81 3.51
C PHE A 43 6.86 -15.45 3.23
N PHE A 44 7.82 -14.69 2.68
CA PHE A 44 9.16 -15.22 2.41
C PHE A 44 9.91 -15.64 3.68
N LYS A 45 9.73 -14.91 4.80
CA LYS A 45 10.30 -15.32 6.11
C LYS A 45 9.73 -16.66 6.57
N ALA A 46 8.41 -16.79 6.60
CA ALA A 46 7.73 -18.02 7.04
C ALA A 46 8.08 -19.21 6.12
N PHE A 47 8.10 -18.97 4.81
CA PHE A 47 8.48 -19.98 3.82
C PHE A 47 9.95 -20.42 3.96
N ALA A 48 10.88 -19.48 4.14
CA ALA A 48 12.30 -19.80 4.31
C ALA A 48 12.53 -20.62 5.60
N ASN A 49 11.86 -20.26 6.70
CA ASN A 49 11.88 -21.03 7.94
C ASN A 49 11.39 -22.47 7.73
N GLN A 50 10.26 -22.65 7.03
CA GLN A 50 9.72 -23.99 6.72
C GLN A 50 10.67 -24.81 5.83
N MET A 51 11.37 -24.17 4.90
CA MET A 51 12.31 -24.82 4.00
C MET A 51 13.69 -25.10 4.63
N GLN A 52 13.88 -24.84 5.92
CA GLN A 52 15.18 -24.89 6.62
C GLN A 52 16.29 -24.08 5.93
N MET A 53 15.91 -23.11 5.10
CA MET A 53 16.84 -22.16 4.52
C MET A 53 17.13 -21.12 5.59
N MET A 54 18.42 -20.87 5.84
CA MET A 54 18.96 -19.87 6.78
C MET A 54 17.93 -18.85 7.29
N SER A 55 17.58 -18.96 8.58
CA SER A 55 16.54 -18.12 9.17
C SER A 55 16.88 -16.64 9.03
N VAL A 56 16.01 -15.89 8.34
CA VAL A 56 16.11 -14.44 8.26
C VAL A 56 15.73 -13.87 9.63
N SER A 57 16.69 -13.23 10.30
CA SER A 57 16.42 -12.64 11.61
C SER A 57 15.35 -11.54 11.51
N GLN A 58 14.55 -11.42 12.56
CA GLN A 58 13.44 -10.47 12.61
C GLN A 58 13.92 -9.03 12.43
N GLU A 59 15.08 -8.68 13.01
CA GLU A 59 15.68 -7.35 12.88
C GLU A 59 16.00 -7.00 11.42
N LYS A 60 16.59 -7.94 10.67
CA LYS A 60 16.92 -7.73 9.25
C LYS A 60 15.66 -7.48 8.41
N LEU A 61 14.56 -8.18 8.72
CA LEU A 61 13.29 -7.96 8.04
C LEU A 61 12.76 -6.55 8.29
N TRP A 62 12.75 -6.08 9.53
CA TRP A 62 12.27 -4.73 9.86
C TRP A 62 13.14 -3.63 9.26
N VAL A 63 14.46 -3.80 9.25
CA VAL A 63 15.40 -2.86 8.60
C VAL A 63 15.11 -2.79 7.10
N LEU A 64 14.99 -3.93 6.42
CA LEU A 64 14.72 -3.97 4.99
C LEU A 64 13.33 -3.39 4.66
N PHE A 65 12.32 -3.73 5.47
CA PHE A 65 10.98 -3.19 5.35
C PHE A 65 10.96 -1.66 5.49
N SER A 66 11.66 -1.12 6.49
CA SER A 66 11.77 0.33 6.70
C SER A 66 12.43 1.02 5.50
N LEU A 67 13.52 0.47 4.98
CA LEU A 67 14.24 1.04 3.84
C LEU A 67 13.37 1.07 2.56
N ILE A 68 12.66 -0.03 2.28
CA ILE A 68 11.71 -0.11 1.18
C ILE A 68 10.53 0.84 1.43
N GLY A 69 10.07 0.96 2.68
CA GLY A 69 8.96 1.81 3.05
C GLY A 69 9.24 3.29 2.80
N VAL A 70 10.43 3.76 3.16
CA VAL A 70 10.89 5.11 2.82
C VAL A 70 10.88 5.32 1.30
N PHE A 71 11.46 4.38 0.54
CA PHE A 71 11.48 4.46 -0.92
C PHE A 71 10.06 4.54 -1.52
N ILE A 72 9.11 3.74 -1.01
CA ILE A 72 7.71 3.74 -1.43
C ILE A 72 7.04 5.09 -1.19
N VAL A 73 7.19 5.64 0.00
CA VAL A 73 6.59 6.93 0.38
C VAL A 73 7.12 8.04 -0.52
N PHE A 74 8.44 8.10 -0.73
CA PHE A 74 9.05 9.08 -1.63
C PHE A 74 8.60 8.89 -3.08
N LYS A 75 8.59 7.65 -3.59
CA LYS A 75 8.10 7.31 -4.94
C LYS A 75 6.67 7.80 -5.15
N ASN A 76 5.78 7.52 -4.21
CA ASN A 76 4.36 7.87 -4.33
C ASN A 76 4.14 9.37 -4.22
N TRP A 77 4.86 10.04 -3.31
CA TRP A 77 4.83 11.49 -3.20
C TRP A 77 5.24 12.18 -4.51
N MET A 78 6.34 11.74 -5.14
CA MET A 78 6.76 12.26 -6.44
C MET A 78 5.79 11.91 -7.59
N ARG A 79 5.22 10.70 -7.58
CA ARG A 79 4.34 10.22 -8.66
C ARG A 79 3.02 10.98 -8.72
N TYR A 80 2.39 11.25 -7.58
CA TYR A 80 1.05 11.86 -7.53
C TYR A 80 1.06 13.39 -7.49
N ASN A 81 2.09 13.98 -8.11
CA ASN A 81 2.26 15.42 -8.18
C ASN A 81 1.14 16.11 -8.99
N GLY A 82 0.91 17.41 -8.75
CA GLY A 82 -0.28 18.14 -9.22
C GLY A 82 -0.58 18.00 -10.72
N LYS A 83 0.42 18.19 -11.58
CA LYS A 83 0.31 18.03 -13.06
C LYS A 83 0.01 16.60 -13.49
N ARG A 84 0.66 15.60 -12.87
CA ARG A 84 0.47 14.20 -13.26
C ARG A 84 -0.90 13.69 -12.79
N ARG A 85 -1.36 14.13 -11.62
CA ARG A 85 -2.68 13.81 -11.08
C ARG A 85 -3.82 14.30 -11.98
N THR A 86 -3.75 15.52 -12.53
CA THR A 86 -4.81 16.03 -13.41
C THR A 86 -4.92 15.22 -14.69
N VAL A 87 -3.78 14.85 -15.30
CA VAL A 87 -3.75 13.96 -16.47
C VAL A 87 -4.34 12.59 -16.14
N LEU A 88 -3.93 11.99 -15.02
CA LEU A 88 -4.45 10.70 -14.58
C LEU A 88 -5.97 10.77 -14.34
N ASN A 89 -6.47 11.83 -13.70
CA ASN A 89 -7.88 12.02 -13.41
C ASN A 89 -8.71 12.19 -14.69
N ALA A 90 -8.19 12.92 -15.69
CA ALA A 90 -8.83 13.06 -17.00
C ALA A 90 -8.91 11.74 -17.77
N LYS A 91 -7.91 10.85 -17.60
CA LYS A 91 -7.89 9.52 -18.20
C LYS A 91 -8.71 8.49 -17.41
N SER A 92 -9.14 8.81 -16.19
CA SER A 92 -9.84 7.86 -15.33
C SER A 92 -11.31 7.73 -15.74
N LYS A 93 -11.75 6.51 -16.00
CA LYS A 93 -13.18 6.20 -16.12
C LYS A 93 -13.73 5.91 -14.73
N PRO A 94 -14.85 6.51 -14.32
CA PRO A 94 -15.45 6.23 -13.01
C PRO A 94 -15.85 4.76 -12.96
N LYS A 95 -15.21 4.01 -12.06
CA LYS A 95 -15.60 2.64 -11.73
C LYS A 95 -16.33 2.67 -10.38
N PRO A 96 -17.51 2.06 -10.26
CA PRO A 96 -18.23 1.96 -9.00
C PRO A 96 -17.56 0.91 -8.11
N ILE A 97 -16.39 1.23 -7.57
CA ILE A 97 -15.71 0.41 -6.56
C ILE A 97 -16.16 0.94 -5.20
N SER A 98 -16.66 0.04 -4.35
CA SER A 98 -17.03 0.38 -2.97
C SER A 98 -15.81 0.89 -2.20
N ILE A 99 -15.98 2.02 -1.51
CA ILE A 99 -14.93 2.60 -0.66
C ILE A 99 -14.52 1.67 0.48
N TYR A 100 -15.47 0.87 0.99
CA TYR A 100 -15.20 -0.13 2.02
C TYR A 100 -14.29 -1.24 1.50
N LEU A 101 -14.52 -1.69 0.27
CA LEU A 101 -13.67 -2.70 -0.37
C LEU A 101 -12.24 -2.18 -0.57
N LEU A 102 -12.11 -0.91 -0.98
CA LEU A 102 -10.82 -0.24 -1.13
C LEU A 102 -10.03 -0.26 0.18
N TRP A 103 -10.62 0.16 1.30
CA TRP A 103 -9.95 0.13 2.61
C TRP A 103 -9.74 -1.27 3.18
N LEU A 104 -10.59 -2.23 2.82
CA LEU A 104 -10.43 -3.62 3.23
C LEU A 104 -9.18 -4.26 2.59
N MET A 105 -8.75 -3.84 1.40
CA MET A 105 -7.54 -4.36 0.76
C MET A 105 -6.27 -4.19 1.62
N PRO A 106 -5.86 -2.96 2.03
CA PRO A 106 -4.69 -2.79 2.86
C PRO A 106 -4.83 -3.46 4.23
N ILE A 107 -6.02 -3.38 4.84
CA ILE A 107 -6.28 -3.97 6.16
C ILE A 107 -6.14 -5.50 6.09
N GLY A 108 -6.72 -6.13 5.08
CA GLY A 108 -6.61 -7.56 4.84
C GLY A 108 -5.15 -7.99 4.62
N SER A 109 -4.39 -7.23 3.85
CA SER A 109 -2.96 -7.49 3.66
C SER A 109 -2.15 -7.35 4.95
N PHE A 110 -2.47 -6.38 5.82
CA PHE A 110 -1.83 -6.27 7.13
C PHE A 110 -2.15 -7.46 8.03
N ILE A 111 -3.42 -7.85 8.14
CA ILE A 111 -3.84 -9.01 8.93
C ILE A 111 -3.09 -10.26 8.44
N MET A 112 -3.05 -10.48 7.12
CA MET A 112 -2.32 -11.60 6.54
C MET A 112 -0.83 -11.58 6.89
N ALA A 113 -0.19 -10.40 6.82
CA ALA A 113 1.21 -10.24 7.20
C ALA A 113 1.48 -10.60 8.66
N PHE A 114 0.60 -10.18 9.58
CA PHE A 114 0.73 -10.50 11.01
C PHE A 114 0.57 -11.99 11.28
N VAL A 115 -0.41 -12.64 10.65
CA VAL A 115 -0.61 -14.09 10.76
C VAL A 115 0.62 -14.85 10.27
N LEU A 116 1.21 -14.44 9.14
CA LEU A 116 2.43 -15.05 8.60
C LEU A 116 3.66 -14.84 9.49
N LEU A 117 3.78 -13.68 10.14
CA LEU A 117 4.89 -13.41 11.06
C LEU A 117 4.83 -14.23 12.35
N GLN A 118 3.65 -14.73 12.73
CA GLN A 118 3.44 -15.60 13.89
C GLN A 118 3.80 -17.06 13.61
N VAL A 119 3.96 -17.45 12.34
CA VAL A 119 4.37 -18.81 11.98
C VAL A 119 5.80 -19.04 12.50
N PRO A 120 6.04 -20.11 13.28
CA PRO A 120 7.38 -20.45 13.78
C PRO A 120 8.35 -20.79 12.64
#